data_AF-I6AU54-F1
#
_entry.id   AF-I6AU54-F1
#
_cell.length_a   1.000
_cell.length_b   1.000
_cell.length_c   1.000
_cell.angle_alpha   90.00
_cell.angle_beta   90.00
_cell.angle_gamma   90.00
#
_symmetry.space_group_name_H-M   'P 1'
#
loop_
_entity.id
_entity.type
_entity.pdbx_description
1 polymer ?
#
loop_
_entity_poly.entity_id
_entity_poly.type
_entity_poly.pdbx_seq_one_letter_code
_entity_poly.pdbx_strand_id
1 'polypeptide(L)'
;MKHTLATLVCGLALVAPAASAQAILLEDFSSFYQPDHTYFEGDWTAGSYAPRASFIQGDGVYEIKGSTNNQDNFVDIWFGHAGDYAPFDLTGATHIALTAQVLPGNEASAIWIALSDRNMNEATAVFLTGDFSSTASSLVLALIQVHSATFDFSLVDRLRITGNLPLGQAAFNIAFDQIEATAVPEPSAYAVLLGVGALALGMTRRWCSRSGRPAKR
;
A
#
# COMPACT_ATOMS: atom_id res chain seq x y z
N MET A 1 -26.52 41.60 -39.27
CA MET A 1 -25.55 41.65 -38.16
C MET A 1 -25.75 40.42 -37.30
N LYS A 2 -24.79 39.49 -37.35
CA LYS A 2 -24.81 38.19 -36.66
C LYS A 2 -24.15 38.40 -35.30
N HIS A 3 -24.88 38.23 -34.20
CA HIS A 3 -24.30 38.23 -32.85
C HIS A 3 -23.97 36.80 -32.44
N THR A 4 -22.71 36.43 -32.65
CA THR A 4 -22.06 35.24 -32.14
C THR A 4 -21.82 35.45 -30.64
N LEU A 5 -22.72 34.97 -29.78
CA LEU A 5 -22.50 34.96 -28.32
C LEU A 5 -22.06 33.56 -27.91
N ALA A 6 -20.76 33.30 -28.03
CA ALA A 6 -20.10 32.16 -27.41
C ALA A 6 -19.99 32.44 -25.91
N THR A 7 -20.94 31.95 -25.10
CA THR A 7 -20.84 32.05 -23.65
C THR A 7 -19.93 30.94 -23.13
N LEU A 8 -18.68 31.36 -22.96
CA LEU A 8 -17.63 30.82 -22.10
C LEU A 8 -18.20 30.30 -20.77
N VAL A 9 -18.45 29.00 -20.64
CA VAL A 9 -18.60 28.31 -19.35
C VAL A 9 -17.27 27.63 -19.06
N CYS A 10 -16.25 28.44 -18.79
CA CYS A 10 -14.96 27.98 -18.31
C CYS A 10 -15.09 27.66 -16.81
N GLY A 11 -15.03 26.37 -16.50
CA GLY A 11 -14.06 25.85 -15.53
C GLY A 11 -14.15 26.38 -14.10
N LEU A 12 -15.26 26.10 -13.41
CA LEU A 12 -15.18 25.77 -11.98
C LEU A 12 -15.40 24.26 -11.83
N ALA A 13 -14.54 23.48 -12.46
CA ALA A 13 -14.24 22.17 -11.89
C ALA A 13 -13.51 22.49 -10.59
N LEU A 14 -14.23 22.49 -9.48
CA LEU A 14 -13.66 22.24 -8.16
C LEU A 14 -12.99 20.88 -8.26
N VAL A 15 -11.77 20.87 -8.77
CA VAL A 15 -10.81 19.81 -8.54
C VAL A 15 -10.43 19.99 -7.07
N ALA A 16 -11.35 19.63 -6.16
CA ALA A 16 -10.87 19.02 -4.94
C ALA A 16 -10.00 17.88 -5.46
N PRO A 17 -8.69 17.84 -5.15
CA PRO A 17 -7.94 16.63 -5.43
C PRO A 17 -8.72 15.56 -4.68
N ALA A 18 -9.52 14.77 -5.38
CA ALA A 18 -9.80 13.43 -4.93
C ALA A 18 -8.39 12.93 -4.65
N ALA A 19 -8.08 12.67 -3.37
CA ALA A 19 -6.82 12.06 -3.00
C ALA A 19 -6.70 10.90 -3.98
N SER A 20 -5.85 11.07 -4.99
CA SER A 20 -5.72 10.06 -6.01
C SER A 20 -5.31 8.85 -5.21
N ALA A 21 -6.07 7.76 -5.31
CA ALA A 21 -5.68 6.49 -4.73
C ALA A 21 -4.34 6.13 -5.39
N GLN A 22 -3.27 6.63 -4.79
CA GLN A 22 -1.92 6.44 -5.25
C GLN A 22 -1.48 5.20 -4.51
N ALA A 23 -1.42 4.10 -5.25
CA ALA A 23 -0.69 2.92 -4.81
C ALA A 23 0.78 3.19 -5.13
N ILE A 24 1.60 3.14 -4.09
CA ILE A 24 3.06 3.18 -4.18
C ILE A 24 3.50 1.74 -4.01
N LEU A 25 4.02 1.16 -5.09
CA LEU A 25 4.63 -0.17 -5.06
C LEU A 25 5.84 -0.13 -4.12
N LEU A 26 5.78 -0.94 -3.05
CA LEU A 26 6.89 -1.09 -2.11
C LEU A 26 7.82 -2.22 -2.55
N GLU A 27 7.24 -3.32 -3.00
CA GLU A 27 7.98 -4.50 -3.48
C GLU A 27 7.11 -5.30 -4.46
N ASP A 28 7.70 -5.65 -5.61
CA ASP A 28 7.13 -6.54 -6.62
C ASP A 28 7.99 -7.80 -6.68
N PHE A 29 7.41 -8.94 -6.32
CA PHE A 29 8.13 -10.20 -6.26
C PHE A 29 8.20 -10.94 -7.61
N SER A 30 7.67 -10.35 -8.68
CA SER A 30 7.64 -10.95 -10.03
C SER A 30 8.98 -10.89 -10.77
N SER A 31 9.87 -9.96 -10.40
CA SER A 31 11.20 -9.86 -10.97
C SER A 31 12.15 -9.13 -10.03
N PHE A 32 13.42 -9.51 -10.02
CA PHE A 32 14.38 -8.87 -9.14
C PHE A 32 14.83 -7.54 -9.71
N TYR A 33 14.44 -6.43 -9.09
CA TYR A 33 15.09 -5.15 -9.33
C TYR A 33 16.31 -5.04 -8.41
N GLN A 34 17.38 -5.69 -8.86
CA GLN A 34 18.74 -5.66 -8.34
C GLN A 34 18.98 -6.28 -6.91
N PRO A 35 19.90 -7.24 -6.77
CA PRO A 35 20.29 -7.87 -5.48
C PRO A 35 20.87 -6.98 -4.40
N ASP A 36 21.15 -5.73 -4.73
CA ASP A 36 21.84 -4.77 -3.87
C ASP A 36 20.88 -4.01 -2.94
N HIS A 37 19.56 -4.10 -3.13
CA HIS A 37 18.57 -3.36 -2.32
C HIS A 37 17.68 -4.23 -1.41
N THR A 38 17.60 -5.54 -1.61
CA THR A 38 16.76 -6.43 -0.79
C THR A 38 17.63 -7.24 0.17
N TYR A 39 17.72 -6.80 1.43
CA TYR A 39 18.54 -7.45 2.46
C TYR A 39 17.71 -8.32 3.40
N PHE A 40 17.66 -9.61 3.09
CA PHE A 40 16.95 -10.61 3.86
C PHE A 40 17.72 -11.02 5.14
N GLU A 41 17.27 -10.59 6.32
CA GLU A 41 17.73 -11.13 7.62
C GLU A 41 16.81 -12.28 8.09
N GLY A 42 17.37 -13.46 8.36
CA GLY A 42 16.71 -14.62 8.99
C GLY A 42 17.78 -15.66 9.37
N ASP A 43 17.44 -16.92 9.73
CA ASP A 43 18.43 -17.97 10.04
C ASP A 43 19.19 -18.44 8.79
N TRP A 44 20.05 -17.55 8.32
CA TRP A 44 21.14 -17.78 7.40
C TRP A 44 22.23 -18.35 8.29
N THR A 45 22.92 -19.41 7.87
CA THR A 45 24.13 -19.85 8.59
C THR A 45 24.99 -18.62 8.83
N ALA A 46 25.16 -18.24 10.10
CA ALA A 46 25.71 -16.96 10.53
C ALA A 46 26.80 -16.45 9.57
N GLY A 47 26.51 -15.38 8.82
CA GLY A 47 27.47 -14.72 7.91
C GLY A 47 27.39 -15.08 6.41
N SER A 48 26.31 -15.69 5.91
CA SER A 48 26.09 -15.83 4.46
C SER A 48 25.31 -14.65 3.89
N TYR A 49 25.53 -14.32 2.61
CA TYR A 49 24.78 -13.32 1.81
C TYR A 49 23.99 -13.99 0.66
N ALA A 50 23.62 -15.27 0.80
CA ALA A 50 22.75 -15.98 -0.16
C ALA A 50 21.44 -16.52 0.47
N PRO A 51 20.28 -16.37 -0.22
CA PRO A 51 19.00 -16.86 0.26
C PRO A 51 19.02 -18.38 0.53
N ARG A 52 18.20 -18.85 1.49
CA ARG A 52 17.97 -20.29 1.70
C ARG A 52 17.44 -20.93 0.42
N ALA A 53 17.74 -22.21 0.21
CA ALA A 53 17.29 -22.96 -0.96
C ALA A 53 15.76 -23.03 -1.14
N SER A 54 14.98 -22.71 -0.09
CA SER A 54 13.51 -22.62 -0.13
C SER A 54 12.99 -21.30 -0.70
N PHE A 55 13.81 -20.26 -0.78
CA PHE A 55 13.47 -19.02 -1.47
C PHE A 55 13.78 -19.17 -2.95
N ILE A 56 12.74 -19.07 -3.78
CA ILE A 56 12.87 -19.14 -5.24
C ILE A 56 12.62 -17.73 -5.79
N GLN A 57 13.67 -17.14 -6.35
CA GLN A 57 13.65 -15.82 -6.96
C GLN A 57 12.68 -15.79 -8.17
N GLY A 58 11.81 -14.77 -8.23
CA GLY A 58 10.89 -14.53 -9.34
C GLY A 58 9.52 -15.23 -9.26
N ASP A 59 9.35 -16.14 -8.29
CA ASP A 59 8.07 -16.82 -8.03
C ASP A 59 7.39 -16.33 -6.74
N GLY A 60 7.99 -15.38 -6.03
CA GLY A 60 7.42 -14.75 -4.83
C GLY A 60 7.16 -15.70 -3.66
N VAL A 61 7.74 -16.89 -3.64
CA VAL A 61 7.51 -17.88 -2.58
C VAL A 61 8.45 -17.64 -1.40
N TYR A 62 7.87 -17.40 -0.22
CA TYR A 62 8.57 -17.26 1.04
C TYR A 62 8.22 -18.39 2.00
N GLU A 63 9.20 -19.28 2.23
CA GLU A 63 9.10 -20.30 3.27
C GLU A 63 10.03 -19.94 4.44
N ILE A 64 9.46 -19.34 5.49
CA ILE A 64 10.13 -19.16 6.78
C ILE A 64 9.74 -20.36 7.66
N LYS A 65 10.62 -21.36 7.70
CA LYS A 65 10.48 -22.49 8.63
C LYS A 65 10.56 -21.92 10.05
N GLY A 66 9.46 -22.02 10.80
CA GLY A 66 9.35 -21.43 12.14
C GLY A 66 10.56 -21.80 12.99
N SER A 67 11.30 -20.79 13.44
CA SER A 67 12.50 -20.98 14.25
C SER A 67 12.21 -20.86 15.75
N THR A 68 12.94 -21.62 16.56
CA THR A 68 12.82 -21.62 18.03
C THR A 68 13.62 -20.51 18.71
N ASN A 69 14.54 -19.86 17.97
CA ASN A 69 15.21 -18.63 18.39
C ASN A 69 14.44 -17.43 17.78
N ASN A 70 14.01 -16.48 18.62
CA ASN A 70 13.19 -15.33 18.19
C ASN A 70 13.89 -14.35 17.22
N GLN A 71 15.13 -14.64 16.79
CA GLN A 71 15.95 -13.70 16.03
C GLN A 71 15.84 -13.87 14.51
N ASP A 72 15.12 -14.89 14.02
CA ASP A 72 15.36 -15.38 12.66
C ASP A 72 14.12 -15.57 11.77
N ASN A 73 12.95 -15.06 12.18
CA ASN A 73 11.66 -15.34 11.51
C ASN A 73 11.08 -14.16 10.71
N PHE A 74 11.91 -13.30 10.12
CA PHE A 74 11.45 -12.17 9.33
C PHE A 74 12.18 -12.05 7.98
N VAL A 75 11.74 -11.10 7.17
CA VAL A 75 12.36 -10.66 5.92
C VAL A 75 12.46 -9.16 6.04
N ASP A 76 13.67 -8.62 5.96
CA ASP A 76 13.89 -7.18 5.83
C ASP A 76 14.15 -6.82 4.37
N ILE A 77 13.74 -5.61 4.01
CA ILE A 77 13.94 -4.98 2.70
C ILE A 77 14.34 -3.54 3.01
N TRP A 78 15.52 -3.13 2.54
CA TRP A 78 16.08 -1.82 2.86
C TRP A 78 16.07 -0.96 1.60
N PHE A 79 15.32 0.13 1.65
CA PHE A 79 15.11 0.98 0.49
C PHE A 79 16.28 1.93 0.22
N GLY A 80 17.28 1.98 1.10
CA GLY A 80 18.52 2.73 0.91
C GLY A 80 19.77 1.89 1.15
N HIS A 81 20.65 1.80 0.16
CA HIS A 81 22.00 1.26 0.34
C HIS A 81 22.85 2.24 1.18
N ALA A 82 23.87 1.72 1.88
CA ALA A 82 24.93 2.52 2.47
C ALA A 82 25.65 3.37 1.40
N GLY A 83 25.14 4.57 1.12
CA GLY A 83 25.71 5.51 0.15
C GLY A 83 24.67 6.31 -0.64
N ASP A 84 23.60 5.67 -1.10
CA ASP A 84 22.53 6.26 -1.92
C ASP A 84 21.17 6.00 -1.25
N TYR A 85 20.90 6.77 -0.20
CA TYR A 85 19.64 6.71 0.55
C TYR A 85 18.59 7.58 -0.13
N ALA A 86 17.80 7.01 -1.04
CA ALA A 86 16.54 7.61 -1.45
C ALA A 86 15.40 6.89 -0.71
N PRO A 87 15.03 7.34 0.51
CA PRO A 87 13.90 6.73 1.21
C PRO A 87 12.60 6.89 0.40
N PHE A 88 11.64 6.00 0.64
CA PHE A 88 10.31 6.13 0.05
C PHE A 88 9.52 7.21 0.78
N ASP A 89 8.95 8.12 -0.02
CA ASP A 89 7.93 9.04 0.45
C ASP A 89 6.55 8.37 0.37
N LEU A 90 6.07 7.89 1.51
CA LEU A 90 4.75 7.31 1.70
C LEU A 90 3.75 8.31 2.30
N THR A 91 4.03 9.61 2.21
CA THR A 91 3.15 10.66 2.74
C THR A 91 1.73 10.51 2.17
N GLY A 92 0.75 10.38 3.06
CA GLY A 92 -0.66 10.22 2.70
C GLY A 92 -1.12 8.78 2.52
N ALA A 93 -0.20 7.79 2.51
CA ALA A 93 -0.59 6.39 2.59
C ALA A 93 -1.22 6.09 3.96
N THR A 94 -2.32 5.36 3.96
CA THR A 94 -3.05 4.99 5.18
C THR A 94 -3.16 3.48 5.35
N HIS A 95 -2.93 2.72 4.27
CA HIS A 95 -3.07 1.27 4.25
C HIS A 95 -1.88 0.64 3.55
N ILE A 96 -1.60 -0.61 3.91
CA ILE A 96 -0.82 -1.53 3.09
C ILE A 96 -1.79 -2.46 2.37
N ALA A 97 -1.59 -2.59 1.07
CA ALA A 97 -2.24 -3.59 0.24
C ALA A 97 -1.24 -4.74 0.04
N LEU A 98 -1.68 -5.95 0.34
CA LEU A 98 -0.88 -7.16 0.26
C LEU A 98 -1.56 -8.17 -0.65
N THR A 99 -0.89 -8.56 -1.71
CA THR A 99 -1.31 -9.67 -2.58
C THR A 99 -0.50 -10.90 -2.20
N ALA A 100 -1.16 -11.91 -1.62
CA ALA A 100 -0.49 -13.11 -1.15
C ALA A 100 -1.40 -14.35 -1.19
N GLN A 101 -0.79 -15.53 -1.08
CA GLN A 101 -1.43 -16.84 -0.97
C GLN A 101 -0.86 -17.61 0.22
N VAL A 102 -1.72 -18.25 1.01
CA VAL A 102 -1.28 -19.13 2.09
C VAL A 102 -0.89 -20.49 1.52
N LEU A 103 0.34 -20.93 1.79
CA LEU A 103 0.84 -22.21 1.30
C LEU A 103 0.61 -23.34 2.33
N PRO A 104 0.56 -24.61 1.89
CA PRO A 104 0.45 -25.74 2.79
C PRO A 104 1.54 -25.75 3.86
N GLY A 105 1.17 -26.01 5.12
CA GLY A 105 2.11 -26.02 6.24
C GLY A 105 2.34 -24.67 6.91
N ASN A 106 1.62 -23.61 6.49
CA ASN A 106 1.57 -22.37 7.27
C ASN A 106 0.80 -22.58 8.59
N GLU A 107 1.43 -22.23 9.70
CA GLU A 107 0.86 -22.26 11.06
C GLU A 107 0.70 -20.85 11.66
N ALA A 108 1.32 -19.84 11.04
CA ALA A 108 1.19 -18.45 11.46
C ALA A 108 -0.26 -17.96 11.34
N SER A 109 -0.76 -17.28 12.36
CA SER A 109 -2.12 -16.72 12.39
C SER A 109 -2.23 -15.34 11.74
N ALA A 110 -1.11 -14.64 11.57
CA ALA A 110 -1.06 -13.32 10.97
C ALA A 110 0.23 -13.10 10.18
N ILE A 111 0.17 -12.20 9.20
CA ILE A 111 1.31 -11.59 8.52
C ILE A 111 1.45 -10.18 9.12
N TRP A 112 2.64 -9.88 9.61
CA TRP A 112 3.03 -8.56 10.09
C TRP A 112 3.92 -7.91 9.05
N ILE A 113 3.54 -6.71 8.64
CA ILE A 113 4.37 -5.83 7.84
C ILE A 113 4.73 -4.63 8.72
N ALA A 114 6.01 -4.43 9.02
CA ALA A 114 6.50 -3.25 9.70
C ALA A 114 7.26 -2.36 8.73
N LEU A 115 6.97 -1.07 8.76
CA LEU A 115 7.74 -0.02 8.11
C LEU A 115 8.62 0.62 9.18
N SER A 116 9.87 0.93 8.84
CA SER A 116 10.71 1.81 9.65
C SER A 116 11.03 3.08 8.87
N ASP A 117 11.03 4.20 9.59
CA ASP A 117 11.63 5.43 9.08
C ASP A 117 13.14 5.46 9.36
N ARG A 118 13.83 6.44 8.76
CA ARG A 118 15.26 6.68 8.96
C ARG A 118 15.71 6.83 10.43
N ASN A 119 14.79 7.15 11.33
CA ASN A 119 15.06 7.30 12.76
C ASN A 119 14.71 6.02 13.55
N MET A 120 14.42 4.92 12.86
CA MET A 120 14.00 3.64 13.43
C MET A 120 12.67 3.71 14.20
N ASN A 121 11.83 4.70 13.91
CA ASN A 121 10.44 4.65 14.37
C ASN A 121 9.68 3.64 13.53
N GLU A 122 8.69 2.98 14.11
CA GLU A 122 7.93 1.92 13.43
C GLU A 122 6.45 2.24 13.25
N ALA A 123 5.93 1.82 12.11
CA ALA A 123 4.51 1.69 11.82
C ALA A 123 4.23 0.27 11.32
N THR A 124 3.07 -0.31 11.62
CA THR A 124 2.76 -1.69 11.24
C THR A 124 1.42 -1.84 10.56
N ALA A 125 1.33 -2.78 9.63
CA ALA A 125 0.09 -3.32 9.10
C ALA A 125 0.01 -4.81 9.42
N VAL A 126 -1.16 -5.27 9.87
CA VAL A 126 -1.37 -6.67 10.29
C VAL A 126 -2.48 -7.27 9.44
N PHE A 127 -2.19 -8.44 8.86
CA PHE A 127 -3.14 -9.20 8.05
C PHE A 127 -3.38 -10.55 8.70
N LEU A 128 -4.63 -11.00 8.79
CA LEU A 128 -4.90 -12.35 9.29
C LEU A 128 -4.64 -13.34 8.16
N THR A 129 -3.95 -14.45 8.44
CA THR A 129 -3.70 -15.46 7.40
C THR A 129 -4.99 -16.07 6.86
N GLY A 130 -6.05 -16.10 7.68
CA GLY A 130 -7.38 -16.54 7.26
C GLY A 130 -8.07 -15.65 6.22
N ASP A 131 -7.58 -14.44 5.98
CA ASP A 131 -8.12 -13.53 4.95
C ASP A 131 -7.60 -13.86 3.54
N PHE A 132 -6.57 -14.71 3.44
CA PHE A 132 -5.95 -15.08 2.17
C PHE A 132 -6.41 -16.45 1.68
N SER A 133 -6.47 -16.62 0.37
CA SER A 133 -6.76 -17.91 -0.25
C SER A 133 -5.56 -18.86 -0.15
N SER A 134 -5.84 -20.16 -0.04
CA SER A 134 -4.84 -21.22 -0.09
C SER A 134 -4.58 -21.75 -1.51
N THR A 135 -5.36 -21.31 -2.50
CA THR A 135 -5.35 -21.85 -3.87
C THR A 135 -4.86 -20.87 -4.94
N ALA A 136 -4.87 -19.57 -4.63
CA ALA A 136 -4.41 -18.50 -5.50
C ALA A 136 -4.11 -17.26 -4.65
N SER A 137 -3.37 -16.30 -5.21
CA SER A 137 -3.14 -15.02 -4.55
C SER A 137 -4.42 -14.20 -4.40
N SER A 138 -4.55 -13.50 -3.28
CA SER A 138 -5.65 -12.59 -2.96
C SER A 138 -5.12 -11.29 -2.40
N LEU A 139 -5.72 -10.17 -2.83
CA LEU A 139 -5.43 -8.83 -2.34
C LEU A 139 -6.21 -8.55 -1.05
N VAL A 140 -5.50 -8.20 0.02
CA VAL A 140 -6.07 -7.78 1.30
C VAL A 140 -5.48 -6.42 1.67
N LEU A 141 -6.27 -5.55 2.30
CA LEU A 141 -5.82 -4.25 2.81
C LEU A 141 -5.81 -4.26 4.33
N ALA A 142 -4.77 -3.70 4.92
CA ALA A 142 -4.69 -3.46 6.35
C ALA A 142 -4.31 -2.00 6.64
N LEU A 143 -4.90 -1.43 7.68
CA LEU A 143 -4.61 -0.08 8.14
C LEU A 143 -3.18 0.00 8.69
N ILE A 144 -2.45 1.05 8.34
CA ILE A 144 -1.14 1.35 8.94
C ILE A 144 -1.38 1.92 10.35
N GLN A 145 -0.87 1.20 11.36
CA GLN A 145 -0.87 1.62 12.76
C GLN A 145 0.50 2.19 13.12
N VAL A 146 0.53 3.47 13.47
CA VAL A 146 1.76 4.16 13.86
C VAL A 146 1.99 3.97 15.36
N HIS A 147 3.14 3.41 15.75
CA HIS A 147 3.47 3.17 17.17
C HIS A 147 4.23 4.32 17.81
N SER A 148 4.90 5.15 17.00
CA SER A 148 5.62 6.34 17.44
C SER A 148 5.04 7.59 16.81
N ALA A 149 4.68 8.58 17.63
CA ALA A 149 4.18 9.87 17.13
C ALA A 149 5.18 10.63 16.24
N THR A 150 6.44 10.17 16.19
CA THR A 150 7.50 10.76 15.37
C THR A 150 7.81 9.98 14.10
N PHE A 151 7.01 8.96 13.74
CA PHE A 151 7.19 8.22 12.49
C PHE A 151 7.07 9.16 11.27
N ASP A 152 8.11 9.22 10.45
CA ASP A 152 8.19 10.09 9.28
C ASP A 152 7.90 9.30 7.99
N PHE A 153 6.66 9.43 7.50
CA PHE A 153 6.23 8.81 6.24
C PHE A 153 7.01 9.31 5.02
N SER A 154 7.66 10.47 5.08
CA SER A 154 8.44 10.98 3.94
C SER A 154 9.83 10.33 3.83
N LEU A 155 10.24 9.59 4.86
CA LEU A 155 11.58 9.02 5.00
C LEU A 155 11.55 7.53 5.38
N VAL A 156 10.64 6.74 4.79
CA VAL A 156 10.56 5.30 5.04
C VAL A 156 11.74 4.60 4.38
N ASP A 157 12.55 3.91 5.17
CA ASP A 157 13.83 3.33 4.72
C ASP A 157 13.86 1.80 4.79
N ARG A 158 12.91 1.18 5.49
CA ARG A 158 12.87 -0.26 5.67
C ARG A 158 11.45 -0.82 5.71
N LEU A 159 11.31 -2.00 5.14
CA LEU A 159 10.12 -2.84 5.20
C LEU A 159 10.53 -4.20 5.80
N ARG A 160 9.77 -4.66 6.79
CA ARG A 160 9.96 -5.94 7.46
C ARG A 160 8.69 -6.77 7.36
N ILE A 161 8.82 -8.04 7.00
CA ILE A 161 7.71 -8.99 6.87
C ILE A 161 7.94 -10.17 7.81
N THR A 162 6.93 -10.60 8.54
CA THR A 162 7.05 -11.75 9.45
C THR A 162 5.70 -12.37 9.80
N GLY A 163 5.68 -13.69 10.01
CA GLY A 163 4.49 -14.40 10.50
C GLY A 163 4.41 -14.53 12.02
N ASN A 164 5.45 -14.10 12.74
CA ASN A 164 5.77 -14.64 14.07
C ASN A 164 6.08 -13.58 15.13
N LEU A 165 5.70 -12.32 14.95
CA LEU A 165 5.92 -11.31 15.99
C LEU A 165 4.81 -11.27 17.06
N PRO A 166 5.17 -10.92 18.31
CA PRO A 166 6.54 -10.66 18.78
C PRO A 166 7.34 -11.91 19.17
N LEU A 167 6.71 -13.09 19.34
CA LEU A 167 7.34 -14.33 19.82
C LEU A 167 6.61 -15.57 19.27
N GLY A 168 6.80 -15.90 18.00
CA GLY A 168 6.14 -17.01 17.32
C GLY A 168 7.12 -18.08 16.84
N GLN A 169 6.77 -19.35 17.10
CA GLN A 169 7.47 -20.53 16.58
C GLN A 169 6.72 -21.17 15.40
N ALA A 170 5.60 -20.57 14.98
CA ALA A 170 4.73 -21.15 13.97
C ALA A 170 5.45 -21.15 12.61
N ALA A 171 5.29 -22.22 11.83
CA ALA A 171 5.75 -22.20 10.45
C ALA A 171 5.06 -21.06 9.68
N PHE A 172 5.82 -20.26 8.94
CA PHE A 172 5.30 -19.16 8.14
C PHE A 172 5.57 -19.45 6.67
N ASN A 173 4.52 -19.85 5.95
CA ASN A 173 4.63 -20.33 4.57
C ASN A 173 3.62 -19.62 3.67
N ILE A 174 4.09 -18.60 2.95
CA ILE A 174 3.25 -17.69 2.18
C ILE A 174 3.91 -17.45 0.83
N ALA A 175 3.14 -17.43 -0.26
CA ALA A 175 3.57 -16.85 -1.52
C ALA A 175 3.09 -15.41 -1.58
N PHE A 176 4.02 -14.48 -1.79
CA PHE A 176 3.77 -13.07 -1.97
C PHE A 176 3.84 -12.72 -3.45
N ASP A 177 2.98 -11.82 -3.89
CA ASP A 177 2.99 -11.30 -5.27
C ASP A 177 3.43 -9.83 -5.24
N GLN A 178 2.73 -9.02 -4.45
CA GLN A 178 2.95 -7.58 -4.43
C GLN A 178 2.65 -6.97 -3.06
N ILE A 179 3.41 -5.94 -2.70
CA ILE A 179 3.15 -5.08 -1.54
C ILE A 179 3.07 -3.63 -2.01
N GLU A 180 1.98 -2.95 -1.64
CA GLU A 180 1.74 -1.55 -1.98
C GLU A 180 1.37 -0.75 -0.74
N ALA A 181 1.82 0.50 -0.65
CA ALA A 181 1.26 1.50 0.25
C ALA A 181 0.21 2.30 -0.49
N THR A 182 -0.99 2.44 0.08
CA THR A 182 -2.10 3.11 -0.60
C THR A 182 -2.86 4.07 0.30
N ALA A 183 -3.39 5.12 -0.30
CA ALA A 183 -4.35 6.01 0.33
C ALA A 183 -5.77 5.54 -0.02
N VAL A 184 -6.53 5.05 0.97
CA VAL A 184 -7.97 4.84 0.80
C VAL A 184 -8.67 6.17 1.11
N PRO A 185 -9.36 6.79 0.15
CA PRO A 185 -10.08 8.04 0.42
C PRO A 185 -11.10 7.82 1.51
N GLU A 186 -11.16 8.73 2.49
CA GLU A 186 -12.19 8.66 3.51
C GLU A 186 -13.59 8.69 2.87
N PRO A 187 -14.59 8.00 3.46
CA PRO A 187 -15.98 8.05 2.99
C PRO A 187 -16.52 9.46 2.76
N SER A 188 -16.04 10.42 3.56
CA SER A 188 -16.36 11.85 3.50
C SER A 188 -15.95 12.48 2.14
N ALA A 189 -14.84 12.05 1.54
CA ALA A 189 -14.37 12.55 0.25
C ALA A 189 -15.38 12.21 -0.87
N TYR A 190 -15.97 11.02 -0.82
CA TYR A 190 -17.03 10.61 -1.76
C TYR A 190 -18.31 11.42 -1.56
N ALA A 191 -18.67 11.72 -0.30
CA ALA A 191 -19.84 12.53 0.00
C ALA A 191 -19.71 13.97 -0.54
N VAL A 192 -18.51 14.57 -0.47
CA VAL A 192 -18.24 15.90 -1.04
C VAL A 192 -18.38 15.87 -2.57
N LEU A 193 -17.82 14.86 -3.24
CA LEU A 193 -17.94 14.72 -4.70
C LEU A 193 -19.41 14.59 -5.14
N LEU A 194 -20.19 13.78 -4.45
CA LEU A 194 -21.63 13.64 -4.71
C LEU A 194 -22.39 14.95 -4.46
N GLY A 195 -22.07 15.66 -3.37
CA GLY A 195 -22.66 16.95 -3.04
C GLY A 195 -22.39 18.02 -4.11
N VAL A 196 -21.13 18.14 -4.56
CA VAL A 196 -20.73 19.07 -5.63
C VAL A 196 -21.41 18.69 -6.95
N GLY A 197 -21.47 17.40 -7.28
CA GLY A 197 -22.16 16.91 -8.48
C GLY A 197 -23.66 17.25 -8.47
N ALA A 198 -24.33 17.06 -7.33
CA ALA A 198 -25.75 17.42 -7.17
C ALA A 198 -25.98 18.94 -7.32
N LEU A 199 -25.10 19.78 -6.75
CA LEU A 199 -25.17 21.23 -6.89
C LEU A 199 -24.97 21.67 -8.35
N ALA A 200 -23.98 21.12 -9.05
CA ALA A 200 -23.73 21.41 -10.46
C ALA A 200 -24.95 21.05 -11.35
N LEU A 201 -25.55 19.88 -11.13
CA LEU A 201 -26.78 19.46 -11.81
C LEU A 201 -27.98 20.37 -11.48
N GLY A 202 -28.09 20.84 -10.24
CA GLY A 202 -29.12 21.80 -9.84
C GLY A 202 -28.97 23.16 -10.54
N MET A 203 -27.74 23.66 -10.66
CA MET A 203 -27.47 24.94 -11.33
C MET A 203 -27.73 24.87 -12.83
N THR A 204 -27.32 23.78 -13.51
CA THR A 204 -27.58 23.61 -14.96
C THR A 204 -29.07 23.52 -15.27
N ARG A 205 -29.85 22.77 -14.48
CA ARG A 205 -31.32 22.73 -14.61
C ARG A 205 -31.95 24.11 -14.46
N ARG A 206 -31.53 24.89 -13.45
CA ARG A 206 -32.06 26.23 -13.22
C ARG A 206 -31.74 27.18 -14.38
N TRP A 207 -30.56 27.06 -14.97
CA TRP A 207 -30.15 27.92 -16.07
C TRP A 207 -30.91 27.60 -17.36
N CYS A 208 -31.06 26.32 -17.71
CA CYS A 208 -31.88 25.88 -18.84
C CYS A 208 -33.37 26.28 -18.68
N SER A 209 -33.91 26.29 -17.46
CA SER A 209 -35.30 26.72 -17.23
C SER A 209 -35.53 28.22 -17.47
N ARG A 210 -34.49 29.05 -17.33
CA ARG A 210 -34.59 30.51 -17.50
C ARG A 210 -34.45 30.95 -18.95
N SER A 211 -33.70 30.22 -19.78
CA SER A 211 -33.54 30.54 -21.20
C SER A 211 -34.78 30.21 -22.05
N GLY A 212 -35.71 29.41 -21.53
CA GLY A 212 -36.92 28.97 -22.23
C GLY A 212 -38.16 29.86 -22.07
N ARG A 213 -38.11 31.03 -21.41
CA ARG A 213 -39.29 31.91 -21.33
C ARG A 213 -39.49 32.66 -22.66
N PRO A 214 -40.55 32.36 -23.43
CA PRO A 214 -40.84 33.13 -24.64
C PRO A 214 -41.16 34.58 -24.25
N ALA A 215 -40.52 35.53 -24.94
CA ALA A 215 -40.90 36.93 -24.83
C ALA A 215 -42.36 37.06 -25.26
N LYS A 216 -43.24 37.43 -24.31
CA LYS A 216 -44.62 37.79 -24.65
C LYS A 216 -44.54 39.04 -25.54
N ARG A 217 -44.90 38.86 -26.81
CA ARG A 217 -45.20 39.96 -27.74
C ARG A 217 -46.56 40.55 -27.42
#